data_AF-A0A2T5BK07-F1
#
_entry.id   AF-A0A2T5BK07-F1
#
_cell.length_a   1.000
_cell.length_b   1.000
_cell.length_c   1.000
_cell.angle_alpha   90.00
_cell.angle_beta   90.00
_cell.angle_gamma   90.00
#
_symmetry.space_group_name_H-M   'P 1'
#
loop_
_entity.id
_entity.type
_entity.pdbx_description
1 polymer ?
#
loop_
_entity_poly.entity_id
_entity_poly.type
_entity_poly.pdbx_seq_one_letter_code
_entity_poly.pdbx_strand_id
1 'polypeptide(L)'
;MLEAGRRRLTNIDKIIEFLTGLDVPPELAPFPRPGVQHAPVVEAEWESPLEIAKRLNTLTSSHVDPATLCILEQQIMDIVDRYEQEGPHQLVSVATELRTYVQPLLEKQQPPKQREALFRLAAQASGLLGYMAVNAGREILAEAYCTEAHALAAEINDQDLMMWALGTRSLSAYYAGRFADALTWAEAGIDIDPHSPQAIRLLANGSARALGKLGDATGAQRALARAEELSGQHVLPDGLTSCISFAPYSVARTLANAATAHVALGDTSKVIAYAEQIDGLVAQSDSAWSRALVRLDVATALLTGSRPDVEHAMVLGQQVLDAGGGPPIRSVVQRAGELAGRATQWRDLPAVRNYTEALRVWRSDPLTRAVAESAKMTRPDGQPRARGAASALDRQPHRVSRRSSAQH
;
A
#
# COMPACT_ATOMS: atom_id res chain seq x y z
N MET A 1 63.42 -41.80 46.36
CA MET A 1 62.85 -43.15 46.16
C MET A 1 61.90 -43.43 47.31
N LEU A 2 60.58 -43.38 47.06
CA LEU A 2 59.56 -43.90 47.96
C LEU A 2 59.17 -45.27 47.44
N GLU A 3 59.56 -46.30 48.19
CA GLU A 3 59.23 -47.69 47.92
C GLU A 3 57.72 -47.93 47.96
N ALA A 4 57.23 -48.55 46.88
CA ALA A 4 56.10 -49.48 46.81
C ALA A 4 55.16 -49.55 48.04
N GLY A 5 54.21 -48.62 48.10
CA GLY A 5 52.81 -48.87 48.51
C GLY A 5 52.49 -49.37 49.93
N ARG A 6 53.46 -49.54 50.84
CA ARG A 6 53.22 -50.18 52.15
C ARG A 6 53.04 -49.23 53.34
N ARG A 7 53.30 -47.93 53.21
CA ARG A 7 53.09 -46.95 54.29
C ARG A 7 51.98 -45.97 53.92
N ARG A 8 50.81 -46.13 54.54
CA ARG A 8 49.75 -45.11 54.50
C ARG A 8 50.15 -43.97 55.42
N LEU A 9 50.38 -42.79 54.86
CA LEU A 9 50.42 -41.55 55.64
C LEU A 9 48.99 -41.28 56.13
N THR A 10 48.76 -41.40 57.43
CA THR A 10 47.46 -41.16 58.08
C THR A 10 47.44 -39.88 58.90
N ASN A 11 48.60 -39.23 59.07
CA ASN A 11 48.73 -37.99 59.81
C ASN A 11 48.78 -36.82 58.81
N ILE A 12 47.84 -35.88 58.94
CA ILE A 12 47.62 -34.78 58.00
C ILE A 12 48.82 -33.82 57.94
N ASP A 13 49.52 -33.58 59.05
CA ASP A 13 50.67 -32.67 59.10
C ASP A 13 51.85 -33.21 58.30
N LYS A 14 52.08 -34.53 58.39
CA LYS A 14 53.13 -35.21 57.61
C LYS A 14 52.80 -35.27 56.12
N ILE A 15 51.51 -35.33 55.76
CA ILE A 15 51.07 -35.26 54.37
C ILE A 15 51.34 -33.85 53.81
N ILE A 16 51.05 -32.80 54.60
CA ILE A 16 51.30 -31.41 54.22
C ILE A 16 52.80 -31.16 54.02
N GLU A 17 53.65 -31.60 54.95
CA GLU A 17 55.11 -31.48 54.85
C GLU A 17 55.66 -32.19 53.60
N PHE A 18 55.19 -33.40 53.33
CA PHE A 18 55.59 -34.18 52.16
C PHE A 18 55.21 -33.51 50.83
N LEU A 19 53.98 -33.00 50.71
CA LEU A 19 53.52 -32.30 49.52
C LEU A 19 54.26 -30.96 49.31
N THR A 20 54.68 -30.31 50.41
CA THR A 20 55.46 -29.07 50.37
C THR A 20 56.89 -29.34 49.88
N GLY A 21 57.52 -30.43 50.32
CA GLY A 21 58.85 -30.83 49.83
C GLY A 21 58.88 -31.29 48.35
N LEU A 22 57.72 -31.61 47.78
CA LEU A 22 57.55 -31.94 46.35
C LEU A 22 57.20 -30.73 45.48
N ASP A 23 57.14 -29.53 46.07
CA ASP A 23 56.79 -28.28 45.38
C ASP A 23 55.43 -28.35 44.64
N VAL A 24 54.51 -29.17 45.17
CA VAL A 24 53.16 -29.32 44.59
C VAL A 24 52.41 -28.00 44.77
N PRO A 25 51.83 -27.41 43.70
CA PRO A 25 51.04 -26.19 43.77
C PRO A 25 49.91 -26.33 44.80
N PRO A 26 49.65 -25.31 45.63
CA PRO A 26 48.65 -25.38 46.69
C PRO A 26 47.25 -25.75 46.20
N GLU A 27 46.92 -25.42 44.94
CA GLU A 27 45.60 -25.69 44.33
C GLU A 27 45.39 -27.18 44.00
N LEU A 28 46.47 -27.96 43.92
CA LEU A 28 46.44 -29.41 43.62
C LEU A 28 46.56 -30.27 44.88
N ALA A 29 46.72 -29.66 46.06
CA ALA A 29 46.78 -30.38 47.32
C ALA A 29 45.36 -30.72 47.80
N PRO A 30 45.06 -31.99 48.18
CA PRO A 30 43.72 -32.39 48.62
C PRO A 30 43.32 -31.87 50.01
N PHE A 31 44.17 -31.09 50.68
CA PHE A 31 43.94 -30.53 52.01
C PHE A 31 44.45 -29.08 52.12
N PRO A 32 43.82 -28.21 52.93
CA PRO A 32 44.22 -26.80 53.07
C PRO A 32 45.60 -26.69 53.75
N ARG A 33 46.54 -25.95 53.15
CA ARG A 33 47.82 -25.62 53.82
C ARG A 33 47.64 -24.41 54.74
N PRO A 34 48.10 -24.46 56.01
CA PRO A 34 48.09 -23.30 56.89
C PRO A 34 49.02 -22.22 56.33
N GLY A 35 48.47 -21.06 55.93
CA GLY A 35 49.23 -19.90 55.44
C GLY A 35 48.89 -19.40 54.03
N VAL A 36 48.08 -20.13 53.26
CA VAL A 36 47.59 -19.64 51.95
C VAL A 36 46.37 -18.74 52.18
N GLN A 37 46.60 -17.44 52.31
CA GLN A 37 45.52 -16.45 52.21
C GLN A 37 44.95 -16.54 50.79
N HIS A 38 43.79 -17.18 50.64
CA HIS A 38 43.03 -17.04 49.41
C HIS A 38 42.72 -15.55 49.30
N ALA A 39 43.06 -14.93 48.16
CA ALA A 39 42.53 -13.60 47.86
C ALA A 39 41.01 -13.67 48.09
N PRO A 40 40.41 -12.71 48.82
CA PRO A 40 38.98 -12.75 49.07
C PRO A 40 38.30 -12.93 47.71
N VAL A 41 37.51 -14.00 47.59
CA VAL A 41 36.63 -14.16 46.44
C VAL A 41 35.69 -12.96 46.53
N VAL A 42 35.99 -11.92 45.77
CA VAL A 42 35.07 -10.80 45.59
C VAL A 42 33.95 -11.40 44.75
N GLU A 43 32.95 -11.94 45.44
CA GLU A 43 31.72 -12.39 44.82
C GLU A 43 31.18 -11.18 44.05
N ALA A 44 31.01 -11.34 42.73
CA ALA A 44 30.51 -10.24 41.91
C ALA A 44 29.18 -9.77 42.50
N GLU A 45 29.06 -8.47 42.79
CA GLU A 45 27.81 -7.91 43.31
C GLU A 45 26.69 -8.13 42.29
N TRP A 46 25.75 -9.01 42.63
CA TRP A 46 24.55 -9.23 41.87
C TRP A 46 23.65 -7.98 41.93
N GLU A 47 22.98 -7.64 40.83
CA GLU A 47 22.06 -6.49 40.81
C GLU A 47 20.88 -6.66 41.78
N SER A 48 20.39 -5.55 42.33
CA SER A 48 19.24 -5.60 43.26
C SER A 48 17.91 -5.84 42.52
N PRO A 49 16.93 -6.51 43.16
CA PRO A 49 15.57 -6.62 42.61
C PRO A 49 14.92 -5.27 42.27
N LEU A 50 15.31 -4.18 42.94
CA LEU A 50 14.83 -2.83 42.62
C LEU A 50 15.37 -2.34 41.27
N GLU A 51 16.64 -2.59 40.96
CA GLU A 51 17.21 -2.24 39.64
C GLU A 51 16.56 -3.06 38.52
N ILE A 52 16.27 -4.35 38.78
CA ILE A 52 15.47 -5.19 37.88
C ILE A 52 14.07 -4.60 37.66
N ALA A 53 13.39 -4.19 38.75
CA ALA A 53 12.06 -3.60 38.68
C ALA A 53 12.04 -2.23 37.98
N LYS A 54 13.05 -1.38 38.19
CA LYS A 54 13.21 -0.11 37.46
C LYS A 54 13.37 -0.37 35.97
N ARG A 55 14.25 -1.30 35.59
CA ARG A 55 14.45 -1.69 34.19
C ARG A 55 13.17 -2.24 33.56
N LEU A 56 12.44 -3.11 34.27
CA LEU A 56 11.14 -3.60 33.83
C LEU A 56 10.17 -2.43 33.60
N ASN A 57 10.00 -1.56 34.61
CA ASN A 57 9.09 -0.43 34.53
C ASN A 57 9.43 0.51 33.37
N THR A 58 10.69 0.82 33.14
CA THR A 58 11.15 1.63 32.00
C THR A 58 10.75 0.98 30.67
N LEU A 59 10.94 -0.33 30.52
CA LEU A 59 10.59 -1.04 29.29
C LEU A 59 9.08 -1.22 29.09
N THR A 60 8.29 -1.27 30.16
CA THR A 60 6.85 -1.49 30.11
C THR A 60 6.03 -0.20 30.21
N SER A 61 6.63 0.93 30.59
CA SER A 61 5.94 2.22 30.62
C SER A 61 5.58 2.66 29.21
N SER A 62 4.35 3.12 29.04
CA SER A 62 3.81 3.61 27.77
C SER A 62 3.48 5.08 27.90
N HIS A 63 3.82 5.87 26.88
CA HIS A 63 3.41 7.27 26.79
C HIS A 63 2.06 7.45 26.07
N VAL A 64 1.41 6.36 25.70
CA VAL A 64 0.04 6.33 25.17
C VAL A 64 -0.75 5.26 25.91
N ASP A 65 -1.94 5.60 26.39
CA ASP A 65 -2.83 4.60 26.99
C ASP A 65 -3.57 3.81 25.89
N PRO A 66 -3.99 2.56 26.16
CA PRO A 66 -4.69 1.73 25.18
C PRO A 66 -6.03 2.31 24.68
N ALA A 67 -6.73 3.12 25.49
CA ALA A 67 -7.99 3.72 25.07
C ALA A 67 -7.75 4.83 24.03
N THR A 68 -6.67 5.60 24.18
CA THR A 68 -6.23 6.56 23.16
C THR A 68 -5.93 5.86 21.84
N LEU A 69 -5.22 4.73 21.83
CA LEU A 69 -4.98 3.98 20.59
C LEU A 69 -6.27 3.55 19.89
N CYS A 70 -7.24 3.03 20.65
CA CYS A 70 -8.55 2.65 20.13
C CYS A 70 -9.28 3.86 19.51
N ILE A 71 -9.22 5.03 20.13
CA ILE A 71 -9.79 6.27 19.57
C ILE A 71 -9.12 6.64 18.25
N LEU A 72 -7.80 6.55 18.14
CA LEU A 72 -7.07 6.84 16.90
C LEU A 72 -7.41 5.85 15.78
N GLU A 73 -7.57 4.57 16.11
CA GLU A 73 -8.05 3.54 15.16
C GLU A 73 -9.46 3.85 14.69
N GLN A 74 -10.36 4.27 15.59
CA GLN A 74 -11.70 4.72 15.25
C GLN A 74 -11.69 5.96 14.36
N GLN A 75 -10.77 6.91 14.58
CA GLN A 75 -10.62 8.08 13.71
C GLN A 75 -10.18 7.70 12.28
N ILE A 76 -9.32 6.70 12.11
CA ILE A 76 -9.00 6.15 10.77
C ILE A 76 -10.28 5.64 10.09
N MET A 77 -11.09 4.86 10.81
CA MET A 77 -12.32 4.29 10.26
C MET A 77 -13.35 5.38 9.92
N ASP A 78 -13.52 6.37 10.79
CA ASP A 78 -14.40 7.53 10.55
C ASP A 78 -14.01 8.29 9.27
N ILE A 79 -12.70 8.52 9.04
CA ILE A 79 -12.22 9.15 7.80
C ILE A 79 -12.59 8.29 6.58
N VAL A 80 -12.44 6.97 6.66
CA VAL A 80 -12.78 6.05 5.56
C VAL A 80 -14.27 6.09 5.24
N ASP A 81 -15.12 6.10 6.27
CA ASP A 81 -16.58 6.08 6.15
C ASP A 81 -17.13 7.39 5.57
N ARG A 82 -16.56 8.53 5.98
CA ARG A 82 -16.96 9.87 5.51
C ARG A 82 -16.41 10.21 4.12
N TYR A 83 -15.40 9.46 3.64
CA TYR A 83 -14.65 9.83 2.45
C TYR A 83 -15.49 10.04 1.20
N GLU A 84 -16.42 9.13 0.95
CA GLU A 84 -17.24 9.14 -0.26
C GLU A 84 -18.23 10.31 -0.30
N GLN A 85 -18.51 10.95 0.84
CA GLN A 85 -19.40 12.11 0.96
C GLN A 85 -18.62 13.43 1.00
N GLU A 86 -17.53 13.50 1.77
CA GLU A 86 -16.82 14.75 2.05
C GLU A 86 -15.63 15.00 1.11
N GLY A 87 -15.01 13.93 0.61
CA GLY A 87 -13.92 14.02 -0.35
C GLY A 87 -12.55 14.38 0.23
N PRO A 88 -11.51 14.33 -0.62
CA PRO A 88 -10.13 14.55 -0.20
C PRO A 88 -9.87 15.95 0.34
N HIS A 89 -10.55 16.97 -0.17
CA HIS A 89 -10.30 18.37 0.19
C HIS A 89 -10.79 18.72 1.60
N GLN A 90 -11.83 18.05 2.10
CA GLN A 90 -12.35 18.28 3.45
C GLN A 90 -11.62 17.42 4.49
N LEU A 91 -11.32 16.17 4.15
CA LEU A 91 -10.75 15.21 5.11
C LEU A 91 -9.22 15.26 5.24
N VAL A 92 -8.52 15.95 4.33
CA VAL A 92 -7.05 16.04 4.38
C VAL A 92 -6.55 16.67 5.68
N SER A 93 -7.25 17.66 6.24
CA SER A 93 -6.86 18.29 7.51
C SER A 93 -6.96 17.30 8.67
N VAL A 94 -8.05 16.53 8.74
CA VAL A 94 -8.30 15.51 9.77
C VAL A 94 -7.23 14.41 9.70
N ALA A 95 -6.94 13.89 8.50
CA ALA A 95 -5.90 12.88 8.32
C ALA A 95 -4.48 13.43 8.63
N THR A 96 -4.22 14.71 8.32
CA THR A 96 -2.94 15.37 8.64
C THR A 96 -2.79 15.57 10.14
N GLU A 97 -3.83 16.00 10.84
CA GLU A 97 -3.85 16.16 12.29
C GLU A 97 -3.55 14.82 12.98
N LEU A 98 -4.23 13.75 12.55
CA LEU A 98 -3.99 12.40 13.04
C LEU A 98 -2.54 11.96 12.82
N ARG A 99 -2.00 12.11 11.59
CA ARG A 99 -0.62 11.75 11.28
C ARG A 99 0.38 12.55 12.12
N THR A 100 0.13 13.83 12.32
CA THR A 100 0.97 14.74 13.12
C THR A 100 0.93 14.38 14.60
N TYR A 101 -0.25 13.99 15.11
CA TYR A 101 -0.44 13.58 16.50
C TYR A 101 0.29 12.28 16.83
N VAL A 102 0.31 11.31 15.91
CA VAL A 102 0.99 10.01 16.11
C VAL A 102 2.52 10.16 16.13
N GLN A 103 3.08 11.13 15.42
CA GLN A 103 4.54 11.31 15.29
C GLN A 103 5.29 11.40 16.64
N PRO A 104 4.97 12.32 17.56
CA PRO A 104 5.66 12.41 18.84
C PRO A 104 5.42 11.20 19.76
N LEU A 105 4.40 10.38 19.51
CA LEU A 105 4.18 9.13 20.25
C LEU A 105 5.16 8.04 19.80
N LEU A 106 5.51 8.00 18.51
CA LEU A 106 6.52 7.10 17.94
C LEU A 106 7.95 7.45 18.35
N GLU A 107 8.23 8.72 18.62
CA GLU A 107 9.54 9.22 19.06
C GLU A 107 9.84 8.90 20.53
N LYS A 108 8.81 8.55 21.31
CA LYS A 108 8.93 8.19 22.73
C LYS A 108 9.14 6.69 22.91
N GLN A 109 9.57 6.31 24.12
CA GLN A 109 9.62 4.91 24.52
C GLN A 109 8.19 4.33 24.58
N GLN A 110 8.00 3.19 23.94
CA GLN A 110 6.73 2.47 23.94
C GLN A 110 7.02 0.97 24.09
N PRO A 111 6.16 0.21 24.77
CA PRO A 111 6.25 -1.24 24.72
C PRO A 111 6.03 -1.72 23.26
N PRO A 112 6.61 -2.87 22.86
CA PRO A 112 6.63 -3.29 21.46
C PRO A 112 5.25 -3.32 20.77
N LYS A 113 4.21 -3.81 21.45
CA LYS A 113 2.85 -3.89 20.88
C LYS A 113 2.24 -2.52 20.60
N GLN A 114 2.40 -1.57 21.51
CA GLN A 114 1.92 -0.20 21.35
C GLN A 114 2.72 0.52 20.27
N ARG A 115 4.03 0.27 20.19
CA ARG A 115 4.86 0.80 19.10
C ARG A 115 4.36 0.29 17.75
N GLU A 116 4.11 -1.01 17.61
CA GLU A 116 3.56 -1.62 16.40
C GLU A 116 2.21 -0.98 15.99
N ALA A 117 1.30 -0.80 16.94
CA ALA A 117 0.02 -0.13 16.71
C ALA A 117 0.19 1.33 16.22
N LEU A 118 1.13 2.07 16.81
CA LEU A 118 1.45 3.43 16.36
C LEU A 118 2.07 3.46 14.95
N PHE A 119 2.91 2.48 14.60
CA PHE A 119 3.43 2.34 13.24
C PHE A 119 2.29 2.07 12.25
N ARG A 120 1.36 1.18 12.59
CA ARG A 120 0.17 0.91 11.78
C ARG A 120 -0.68 2.15 11.58
N LEU A 121 -0.98 2.89 12.65
CA LEU A 121 -1.74 4.14 12.60
C LEU A 121 -1.06 5.20 11.72
N ALA A 122 0.26 5.38 11.87
CA ALA A 122 1.02 6.32 11.04
C ALA A 122 1.01 5.88 9.57
N ALA A 123 1.22 4.59 9.29
CA ALA A 123 1.19 4.04 7.95
C ALA A 123 -0.18 4.21 7.29
N GLN A 124 -1.27 3.93 8.02
CA GLN A 124 -2.64 4.14 7.55
C GLN A 124 -2.92 5.62 7.29
N ALA A 125 -2.60 6.52 8.23
CA ALA A 125 -2.81 7.96 8.05
C ALA A 125 -2.04 8.50 6.83
N SER A 126 -0.78 8.11 6.66
CA SER A 126 0.00 8.45 5.46
C SER A 126 -0.61 7.83 4.20
N GLY A 127 -1.10 6.59 4.25
CA GLY A 127 -1.80 5.94 3.13
C GLY A 127 -3.04 6.72 2.69
N LEU A 128 -3.91 7.11 3.64
CA LEU A 128 -5.09 7.92 3.36
C LEU A 128 -4.70 9.26 2.72
N LEU A 129 -3.70 9.95 3.27
CA LEU A 129 -3.18 11.20 2.70
C LEU A 129 -2.62 11.01 1.28
N GLY A 130 -1.94 9.90 1.02
CA GLY A 130 -1.47 9.52 -0.31
C GLY A 130 -2.60 9.37 -1.32
N TYR A 131 -3.66 8.65 -0.96
CA TYR A 131 -4.82 8.46 -1.84
C TYR A 131 -5.59 9.77 -2.06
N MET A 132 -5.75 10.57 -1.00
CA MET A 132 -6.33 11.91 -1.10
C MET A 132 -5.52 12.81 -2.03
N ALA A 133 -4.19 12.76 -1.93
CA ALA A 133 -3.28 13.49 -2.81
C ALA A 133 -3.44 13.06 -4.29
N VAL A 134 -3.63 11.77 -4.58
CA VAL A 134 -3.95 11.31 -5.95
C VAL A 134 -5.23 11.95 -6.46
N ASN A 135 -6.30 11.89 -5.66
CA ASN A 135 -7.60 12.44 -6.06
C ASN A 135 -7.62 13.97 -6.13
N ALA A 136 -6.72 14.66 -5.41
CA ALA A 136 -6.50 16.09 -5.49
C ALA A 136 -5.48 16.51 -6.58
N GLY A 137 -4.91 15.56 -7.33
CA GLY A 137 -3.92 15.85 -8.38
C GLY A 137 -2.54 16.28 -7.87
N ARG A 138 -2.17 15.91 -6.63
CA ARG A 138 -0.90 16.26 -5.98
C ARG A 138 0.11 15.11 -6.08
N GLU A 139 0.64 14.86 -7.27
CA GLU A 139 1.46 13.66 -7.54
C GLU A 139 2.70 13.52 -6.66
N ILE A 140 3.45 14.62 -6.44
CA ILE A 140 4.66 14.59 -5.60
C ILE A 140 4.32 14.21 -4.16
N LEU A 141 3.21 14.76 -3.62
CA LEU A 141 2.74 14.41 -2.28
C LEU A 141 2.22 12.98 -2.22
N ALA A 142 1.50 12.54 -3.26
CA ALA A 142 1.03 11.16 -3.33
C ALA A 142 2.19 10.16 -3.26
N GLU A 143 3.28 10.41 -4.00
CA GLU A 143 4.47 9.55 -3.96
C GLU A 143 5.15 9.58 -2.58
N ALA A 144 5.33 10.76 -1.98
CA ALA A 144 5.94 10.89 -0.66
C ALA A 144 5.13 10.14 0.41
N TYR A 145 3.83 10.35 0.47
CA TYR A 145 2.95 9.69 1.43
C TYR A 145 2.85 8.17 1.21
N CYS A 146 2.80 7.70 -0.04
CA CYS A 146 2.79 6.26 -0.31
C CYS A 146 4.14 5.61 0.03
N THR A 147 5.25 6.32 -0.18
CA THR A 147 6.60 5.87 0.24
C THR A 147 6.64 5.69 1.75
N GLU A 148 6.17 6.69 2.49
CA GLU A 148 6.12 6.65 3.94
C GLU A 148 5.21 5.53 4.45
N ALA A 149 3.98 5.43 3.92
CA ALA A 149 3.02 4.39 4.32
C ALA A 149 3.58 2.99 4.12
N HIS A 150 4.19 2.72 2.96
CA HIS A 150 4.81 1.44 2.66
C HIS A 150 6.00 1.14 3.59
N ALA A 151 6.88 2.13 3.83
CA ALA A 151 8.04 1.95 4.71
C ALA A 151 7.62 1.66 6.15
N LEU A 152 6.65 2.40 6.69
CA LEU A 152 6.13 2.21 8.04
C LEU A 152 5.40 0.86 8.19
N ALA A 153 4.65 0.43 7.17
CA ALA A 153 4.00 -0.89 7.17
C ALA A 153 5.03 -2.03 7.14
N ALA A 154 6.15 -1.85 6.42
CA ALA A 154 7.22 -2.84 6.35
C ALA A 154 7.92 -3.07 7.69
N GLU A 155 8.10 -2.02 8.51
CA GLU A 155 8.69 -2.13 9.86
C GLU A 155 7.89 -3.04 10.80
N ILE A 156 6.60 -3.23 10.52
CA ILE A 156 5.69 -4.10 11.30
C ILE A 156 5.21 -5.33 10.51
N ASN A 157 5.78 -5.58 9.32
CA ASN A 157 5.41 -6.67 8.42
C ASN A 157 3.89 -6.72 8.10
N ASP A 158 3.27 -5.55 7.96
CA ASP A 158 1.85 -5.43 7.57
C ASP A 158 1.72 -5.49 6.03
N GLN A 159 1.72 -6.72 5.52
CA GLN A 159 1.75 -7.01 4.07
C GLN A 159 0.54 -6.41 3.35
N ASP A 160 -0.66 -6.50 3.94
CA ASP A 160 -1.88 -5.95 3.34
C ASP A 160 -1.80 -4.43 3.16
N LEU A 161 -1.26 -3.71 4.15
CA LEU A 161 -1.06 -2.26 4.06
C LEU A 161 0.06 -1.88 3.07
N MET A 162 1.12 -2.69 2.95
CA MET A 162 2.14 -2.53 1.92
C MET A 162 1.53 -2.67 0.51
N MET A 163 0.74 -3.73 0.28
CA MET A 163 0.00 -3.96 -0.96
C MET A 163 -0.97 -2.81 -1.27
N TRP A 164 -1.67 -2.31 -0.26
CA TRP A 164 -2.56 -1.16 -0.38
C TRP A 164 -1.82 0.09 -0.85
N ALA A 165 -0.66 0.40 -0.26
CA ALA A 165 0.15 1.56 -0.63
C ALA A 165 0.67 1.47 -2.08
N LEU A 166 1.08 0.27 -2.52
CA LEU A 166 1.48 0.02 -3.91
C LEU A 166 0.31 0.15 -4.89
N GLY A 167 -0.89 -0.27 -4.48
CA GLY A 167 -2.12 -0.04 -5.24
C GLY A 167 -2.41 1.45 -5.45
N THR A 168 -2.16 2.27 -4.43
CA THR A 168 -2.30 3.73 -4.51
C THR A 168 -1.26 4.37 -5.42
N ARG A 169 0.00 3.89 -5.41
CA ARG A 169 1.02 4.31 -6.39
C ARG A 169 0.64 3.95 -7.83
N SER A 170 0.13 2.73 -8.04
CA SER A 170 -0.43 2.30 -9.32
C SER A 170 -1.53 3.24 -9.80
N LEU A 171 -2.47 3.59 -8.91
CA LEU A 171 -3.55 4.53 -9.20
C LEU A 171 -3.02 5.93 -9.59
N SER A 172 -2.02 6.43 -8.85
CA SER A 172 -1.35 7.70 -9.13
C SER A 172 -0.74 7.72 -10.54
N ALA A 173 0.06 6.69 -10.86
CA ALA A 173 0.69 6.53 -12.17
C ALA A 173 -0.33 6.40 -13.31
N TYR A 174 -1.43 5.66 -13.08
CA TYR A 174 -2.52 5.51 -14.04
C TYR A 174 -3.13 6.86 -14.43
N TYR A 175 -3.47 7.69 -13.44
CA TYR A 175 -4.06 9.01 -13.72
C TYR A 175 -3.05 10.04 -14.23
N ALA A 176 -1.76 9.80 -14.03
CA ALA A 176 -0.70 10.55 -14.69
C ALA A 176 -0.43 10.10 -16.14
N GLY A 177 -1.14 9.09 -16.64
CA GLY A 177 -0.93 8.53 -17.98
C GLY A 177 0.31 7.65 -18.13
N ARG A 178 1.00 7.35 -17.02
CA ARG A 178 2.16 6.44 -16.96
C ARG A 178 1.68 5.01 -16.76
N PHE A 179 1.02 4.44 -17.77
CA PHE A 179 0.34 3.14 -17.64
C PHE A 179 1.30 1.96 -17.43
N ALA A 180 2.52 2.01 -17.99
CA ALA A 180 3.54 1.00 -17.73
C ALA A 180 3.98 1.01 -16.25
N ASP A 181 4.23 2.20 -15.68
CA ASP A 181 4.56 2.34 -14.26
C ASP A 181 3.40 1.88 -13.36
N ALA A 182 2.16 2.19 -13.76
CA ALA A 182 0.97 1.73 -13.04
C ALA A 182 0.91 0.20 -12.96
N LEU A 183 1.18 -0.48 -14.08
CA LEU A 183 1.26 -1.95 -14.12
C LEU A 183 2.39 -2.46 -13.21
N THR A 184 3.60 -1.89 -13.31
CA THR A 184 4.75 -2.28 -12.47
C THR A 184 4.43 -2.19 -10.98
N TRP A 185 3.79 -1.10 -10.53
CA TRP A 185 3.40 -0.96 -9.13
C TRP A 185 2.33 -1.96 -8.70
N ALA A 186 1.38 -2.26 -9.57
CA ALA A 186 0.34 -3.23 -9.29
C ALA A 186 0.92 -4.66 -9.17
N GLU A 187 1.80 -5.05 -10.10
CA GLU A 187 2.50 -6.34 -10.08
C GLU A 187 3.39 -6.47 -8.84
N ALA A 188 4.16 -5.44 -8.49
CA ALA A 188 4.97 -5.45 -7.28
C ALA A 188 4.15 -5.65 -6.00
N GLY A 189 2.92 -5.12 -5.96
CA GLY A 189 2.00 -5.38 -4.85
C GLY A 189 1.50 -6.82 -4.84
N ILE A 190 1.14 -7.38 -6.00
CA ILE A 190 0.66 -8.76 -6.12
C ILE A 190 1.74 -9.76 -5.72
N ASP A 191 3.00 -9.47 -6.03
CA ASP A 191 4.15 -10.32 -5.71
C ASP A 191 4.43 -10.46 -4.19
N ILE A 192 3.89 -9.55 -3.36
CA ILE A 192 3.99 -9.66 -1.88
C ILE A 192 3.19 -10.87 -1.39
N ASP A 193 1.93 -10.98 -1.82
CA ASP A 193 1.07 -12.14 -1.57
C ASP A 193 -0.01 -12.25 -2.66
N PRO A 194 0.11 -13.18 -3.62
CA PRO A 194 -0.85 -13.35 -4.71
C PRO A 194 -2.16 -14.04 -4.30
N HIS A 195 -2.27 -14.47 -3.04
CA HIS A 195 -3.47 -15.07 -2.45
C HIS A 195 -4.17 -14.16 -1.43
N SER A 196 -3.52 -13.06 -1.01
CA SER A 196 -4.14 -12.06 -0.14
C SER A 196 -5.40 -11.48 -0.82
N PRO A 197 -6.48 -11.23 -0.06
CA PRO A 197 -7.65 -10.55 -0.59
C PRO A 197 -7.35 -9.11 -1.06
N GLN A 198 -6.23 -8.50 -0.66
CA GLN A 198 -5.78 -7.21 -1.21
C GLN A 198 -5.33 -7.29 -2.67
N ALA A 199 -4.89 -8.47 -3.14
CA ALA A 199 -4.52 -8.66 -4.54
C ALA A 199 -5.70 -8.37 -5.50
N ILE A 200 -6.96 -8.51 -5.04
CA ILE A 200 -8.17 -8.17 -5.81
C ILE A 200 -8.14 -6.70 -6.25
N ARG A 201 -7.78 -5.77 -5.36
CA ARG A 201 -7.62 -4.34 -5.70
C ARG A 201 -6.55 -4.18 -6.77
N LEU A 202 -5.36 -4.73 -6.55
CA LEU A 202 -4.23 -4.57 -7.46
C LEU A 202 -4.53 -5.13 -8.85
N LEU A 203 -5.18 -6.29 -8.93
CA LEU A 203 -5.58 -6.94 -10.18
C LEU A 203 -6.63 -6.13 -10.93
N ALA A 204 -7.73 -5.75 -10.29
CA ALA A 204 -8.85 -5.09 -10.97
C ALA A 204 -8.62 -3.58 -11.19
N ASN A 205 -8.12 -2.86 -10.18
CA ASN A 205 -7.90 -1.41 -10.24
C ASN A 205 -6.58 -1.03 -10.90
N GLY A 206 -5.52 -1.80 -10.64
CA GLY A 206 -4.19 -1.56 -11.16
C GLY A 206 -3.96 -2.28 -12.49
N SER A 207 -3.62 -3.57 -12.42
CA SER A 207 -3.15 -4.37 -13.55
C SER A 207 -4.12 -4.38 -14.72
N ALA A 208 -5.38 -4.75 -14.52
CA ALA A 208 -6.36 -4.87 -15.61
C ALA A 208 -6.61 -3.54 -16.34
N ARG A 209 -6.73 -2.45 -15.58
CA ARG A 209 -6.95 -1.11 -16.15
C ARG A 209 -5.71 -0.59 -16.89
N ALA A 210 -4.52 -0.79 -16.32
CA ALA A 210 -3.26 -0.42 -16.95
C ALA A 210 -3.04 -1.20 -18.26
N LEU A 211 -3.22 -2.52 -18.23
CA LEU A 211 -3.14 -3.40 -19.41
C LEU A 211 -4.15 -2.99 -20.48
N GLY A 212 -5.38 -2.64 -20.07
CA GLY A 212 -6.39 -2.12 -20.99
C GLY A 212 -5.95 -0.84 -21.73
N LYS A 213 -5.31 0.10 -21.01
CA LYS A 213 -4.74 1.32 -21.63
C LYS A 213 -3.50 1.06 -22.49
N LEU A 214 -2.75 -0.01 -22.20
CA LEU A 214 -1.61 -0.47 -22.99
C LEU A 214 -2.02 -1.32 -24.21
N GLY A 215 -3.30 -1.69 -24.33
CA GLY A 215 -3.82 -2.49 -25.43
C GLY A 215 -3.63 -4.01 -25.27
N ASP A 216 -3.16 -4.49 -24.11
CA ASP A 216 -3.06 -5.93 -23.83
C ASP A 216 -4.40 -6.47 -23.32
N ALA A 217 -5.29 -6.77 -24.27
CA ALA A 217 -6.61 -7.32 -23.98
C ALA A 217 -6.55 -8.67 -23.26
N THR A 218 -5.63 -9.56 -23.63
CA THR A 218 -5.52 -10.88 -23.02
C THR A 218 -5.00 -10.78 -21.59
N GLY A 219 -3.98 -9.94 -21.35
CA GLY A 219 -3.48 -9.65 -20.01
C GLY A 219 -4.55 -9.05 -19.11
N ALA A 220 -5.28 -8.05 -19.59
CA ALA A 220 -6.36 -7.43 -18.83
C ALA A 220 -7.44 -8.44 -18.43
N GLN A 221 -7.87 -9.30 -19.35
CA GLN A 221 -8.87 -10.33 -19.08
C GLN A 221 -8.36 -11.38 -18.07
N ARG A 222 -7.08 -11.79 -18.16
CA ARG A 222 -6.49 -12.69 -17.15
C ARG A 222 -6.46 -12.07 -15.76
N ALA A 223 -6.09 -10.80 -15.66
CA ALA A 223 -6.07 -10.08 -14.38
C ALA A 223 -7.48 -9.99 -13.76
N LEU A 224 -8.50 -9.68 -14.57
CA LEU A 224 -9.90 -9.64 -14.10
C LEU A 224 -10.40 -11.02 -13.67
N ALA A 225 -10.15 -12.07 -14.46
CA ALA A 225 -10.53 -13.43 -14.10
C ALA A 225 -9.89 -13.88 -12.77
N ARG A 226 -8.62 -13.51 -12.54
CA ARG A 226 -7.95 -13.78 -11.26
C ARG A 226 -8.56 -13.00 -10.10
N ALA A 227 -8.96 -11.74 -10.31
CA ALA A 227 -9.65 -10.95 -9.29
C ALA A 227 -11.01 -11.55 -8.92
N GLU A 228 -11.77 -12.01 -9.90
CA GLU A 228 -13.05 -12.71 -9.70
C GLU A 228 -12.85 -14.05 -8.96
N GLU A 229 -11.83 -14.83 -9.34
CA GLU A 229 -11.48 -16.09 -8.66
C GLU A 229 -11.17 -15.86 -7.17
N LEU A 230 -10.28 -14.91 -6.87
CA LEU A 230 -9.95 -14.54 -5.49
C LEU A 230 -11.17 -14.03 -4.73
N SER A 231 -12.07 -13.31 -5.39
CA SER A 231 -13.30 -12.83 -4.75
C SER A 231 -14.21 -13.97 -4.31
N GLY A 232 -14.20 -15.10 -5.01
CA GLY A 232 -14.93 -16.32 -4.61
C GLY A 232 -14.24 -17.13 -3.51
N GLN A 233 -12.98 -16.85 -3.19
CA GLN A 233 -12.18 -17.57 -2.19
C GLN A 233 -12.20 -16.90 -0.82
N HIS A 234 -12.66 -15.65 -0.72
CA HIS A 234 -12.61 -14.84 0.49
C HIS A 234 -13.99 -14.31 0.90
N VAL A 235 -14.16 -14.05 2.19
CA VAL A 235 -15.33 -13.32 2.69
C VAL A 235 -15.08 -11.83 2.45
N LEU A 236 -15.80 -11.25 1.49
CA LEU A 236 -15.66 -9.86 1.10
C LEU A 236 -16.74 -8.99 1.73
N PRO A 237 -16.46 -7.69 1.95
CA PRO A 237 -17.48 -6.76 2.41
C PRO A 237 -18.59 -6.59 1.37
N ASP A 238 -19.80 -6.35 1.86
CA ASP A 238 -20.98 -6.11 1.03
C ASP A 238 -21.00 -4.71 0.41
N GLY A 239 -21.89 -4.54 -0.57
CA GLY A 239 -22.16 -3.25 -1.19
C GLY A 239 -20.97 -2.66 -1.92
N LEU A 240 -21.00 -1.34 -2.14
CA LEU A 240 -19.94 -0.61 -2.82
C LEU A 240 -19.02 0.07 -1.80
N THR A 241 -18.05 -0.66 -1.26
CA THR A 241 -17.13 -0.19 -0.22
C THR A 241 -16.33 1.04 -0.61
N SER A 242 -16.06 1.96 0.31
CA SER A 242 -15.21 3.14 0.09
C SER A 242 -13.91 2.80 -0.65
N CYS A 243 -13.55 3.62 -1.64
CA CYS A 243 -12.37 3.34 -2.48
C CYS A 243 -11.05 3.42 -1.72
N ILE A 244 -11.02 4.12 -0.57
CA ILE A 244 -9.86 4.25 0.31
C ILE A 244 -9.87 3.30 1.49
N SER A 245 -10.88 2.41 1.60
CA SER A 245 -10.93 1.44 2.69
C SER A 245 -9.67 0.57 2.69
N PHE A 246 -9.15 0.26 3.88
CA PHE A 246 -8.10 -0.72 4.05
C PHE A 246 -8.62 -2.15 3.94
N ALA A 247 -9.94 -2.37 3.99
CA ALA A 247 -10.52 -3.68 3.71
C ALA A 247 -10.30 -4.08 2.23
N PRO A 248 -10.38 -5.38 1.93
CA PRO A 248 -10.44 -5.87 0.56
C PRO A 248 -11.57 -5.23 -0.24
N TYR A 249 -11.43 -5.22 -1.56
CA TYR A 249 -12.52 -4.76 -2.43
C TYR A 249 -13.73 -5.69 -2.32
N SER A 250 -14.92 -5.09 -2.23
CA SER A 250 -16.16 -5.83 -2.45
C SER A 250 -16.26 -6.33 -3.89
N VAL A 251 -17.15 -7.30 -4.11
CA VAL A 251 -17.48 -7.78 -5.46
C VAL A 251 -17.94 -6.61 -6.33
N ALA A 252 -18.82 -5.74 -5.82
CA ALA A 252 -19.31 -4.59 -6.57
C ALA A 252 -18.20 -3.63 -6.99
N ARG A 253 -17.23 -3.37 -6.10
CA ARG A 253 -16.08 -2.50 -6.40
C ARG A 253 -15.15 -3.16 -7.43
N THR A 254 -15.01 -4.48 -7.38
CA THR A 254 -14.26 -5.26 -8.38
C THR A 254 -14.90 -5.15 -9.77
N LEU A 255 -16.22 -5.38 -9.87
CA LEU A 255 -16.97 -5.27 -11.13
C LEU A 255 -16.96 -3.84 -11.71
N ALA A 256 -17.05 -2.81 -10.86
CA ALA A 256 -16.94 -1.42 -11.30
C ALA A 256 -15.57 -1.13 -11.95
N ASN A 257 -14.48 -1.70 -11.41
CA ASN A 257 -13.15 -1.56 -12.01
C ASN A 257 -12.99 -2.43 -13.27
N ALA A 258 -13.65 -3.59 -13.33
CA ALA A 258 -13.72 -4.42 -14.54
C ALA A 258 -14.39 -3.64 -15.69
N ALA A 259 -15.50 -2.96 -15.42
CA ALA A 259 -16.14 -2.06 -16.39
C ALA A 259 -15.16 -0.99 -16.89
N THR A 260 -14.44 -0.31 -15.99
CA THR A 260 -13.41 0.66 -16.39
C THR A 260 -12.32 0.06 -17.29
N ALA A 261 -11.84 -1.16 -17.00
CA ALA A 261 -10.85 -1.83 -17.83
C ALA A 261 -11.41 -2.11 -19.23
N HIS A 262 -12.66 -2.54 -19.33
CA HIS A 262 -13.33 -2.79 -20.61
C HIS A 262 -13.63 -1.53 -21.43
N VAL A 263 -13.80 -0.36 -20.79
CA VAL A 263 -13.83 0.93 -21.50
C VAL A 263 -12.54 1.16 -22.28
N ALA A 264 -11.37 0.86 -21.69
CA ALA A 264 -10.09 1.02 -22.36
C ALA A 264 -9.91 0.03 -23.52
N LEU A 265 -10.49 -1.17 -23.39
CA LEU A 265 -10.47 -2.22 -24.42
C LEU A 265 -11.51 -2.00 -25.54
N GLY A 266 -12.42 -1.05 -25.39
CA GLY A 266 -13.50 -0.81 -26.36
C GLY A 266 -14.58 -1.89 -26.37
N ASP A 267 -14.71 -2.68 -25.30
CA ASP A 267 -15.71 -3.75 -25.19
C ASP A 267 -17.01 -3.21 -24.57
N THR A 268 -17.81 -2.51 -25.37
CA THR A 268 -19.04 -1.85 -24.93
C THR A 268 -20.03 -2.82 -24.28
N SER A 269 -20.15 -4.04 -24.80
CA SER A 269 -21.06 -5.05 -24.27
C SER A 269 -20.69 -5.46 -22.84
N LYS A 270 -19.40 -5.68 -22.56
CA LYS A 270 -18.96 -5.98 -21.19
C LYS A 270 -19.10 -4.80 -20.24
N VAL A 271 -18.84 -3.57 -20.69
CA VAL A 271 -19.06 -2.38 -19.85
C VAL A 271 -20.50 -2.30 -19.38
N ILE A 272 -21.46 -2.47 -20.30
CA ILE A 272 -22.90 -2.44 -19.97
C ILE A 272 -23.25 -3.60 -19.04
N ALA A 273 -22.82 -4.82 -19.34
CA ALA A 273 -23.13 -5.99 -18.51
C ALA A 273 -22.60 -5.87 -17.07
N TYR A 274 -21.40 -5.33 -16.87
CA TYR A 274 -20.86 -5.09 -15.53
C TYR A 274 -21.61 -3.96 -14.82
N ALA A 275 -21.96 -2.88 -15.53
CA ALA A 275 -22.73 -1.78 -14.96
C ALA A 275 -24.13 -2.23 -14.50
N GLU A 276 -24.83 -3.04 -15.29
CA GLU A 276 -26.15 -3.60 -14.95
C GLU A 276 -26.09 -4.49 -13.70
N GLN A 277 -25.03 -5.30 -13.53
CA GLN A 277 -24.86 -6.16 -12.35
C GLN A 277 -24.73 -5.37 -11.04
N ILE A 278 -24.20 -4.15 -11.09
CA ILE A 278 -23.98 -3.32 -9.91
C ILE A 278 -24.97 -2.17 -9.78
N ASP A 279 -25.93 -2.01 -10.71
CA ASP A 279 -26.79 -0.83 -10.78
C ASP A 279 -27.56 -0.58 -9.48
N GLY A 280 -28.15 -1.63 -8.89
CA GLY A 280 -28.84 -1.54 -7.61
C GLY A 280 -27.93 -1.09 -6.45
N LEU A 281 -26.68 -1.56 -6.43
CA LEU A 281 -25.70 -1.19 -5.39
C LEU A 281 -25.15 0.21 -5.60
N VAL A 282 -24.99 0.63 -6.85
CA VAL A 282 -24.57 1.99 -7.22
C VAL A 282 -25.69 2.99 -6.88
N ALA A 283 -26.95 2.63 -7.11
CA ALA A 283 -28.10 3.47 -6.76
C ALA A 283 -28.27 3.65 -5.24
N GLN A 284 -27.94 2.62 -4.45
CA GLN A 284 -27.99 2.66 -2.98
C GLN A 284 -26.71 3.25 -2.35
N SER A 285 -25.62 3.35 -3.10
CA SER A 285 -24.37 3.91 -2.59
C SER A 285 -24.55 5.39 -2.28
N ASP A 286 -24.04 5.85 -1.14
CA ASP A 286 -24.00 7.28 -0.81
C ASP A 286 -22.94 8.06 -1.61
N SER A 287 -22.10 7.35 -2.38
CA SER A 287 -21.00 7.93 -3.14
C SER A 287 -21.45 8.60 -4.45
N ALA A 288 -21.52 9.93 -4.44
CA ALA A 288 -21.82 10.71 -5.64
C ALA A 288 -20.82 10.45 -6.78
N TRP A 289 -19.52 10.35 -6.48
CA TRP A 289 -18.54 10.08 -7.51
C TRP A 289 -18.57 8.62 -8.00
N SER A 290 -18.96 7.63 -7.18
CA SER A 290 -18.97 6.24 -7.67
C SER A 290 -20.10 6.08 -8.70
N ARG A 291 -21.25 6.71 -8.46
CA ARG A 291 -22.32 6.86 -9.45
C ARG A 291 -21.83 7.57 -10.71
N ALA A 292 -21.10 8.68 -10.55
CA ALA A 292 -20.54 9.43 -11.67
C ALA A 292 -19.55 8.59 -12.51
N LEU A 293 -18.65 7.85 -11.88
CA LEU A 293 -17.61 7.07 -12.55
C LEU A 293 -18.21 5.92 -13.38
N VAL A 294 -19.15 5.17 -12.84
CA VAL A 294 -19.86 4.10 -13.58
C VAL A 294 -20.64 4.70 -14.75
N ARG A 295 -21.36 5.80 -14.52
CA ARG A 295 -22.13 6.48 -15.57
C ARG A 295 -21.23 7.02 -16.69
N LEU A 296 -20.07 7.60 -16.35
CA LEU A 296 -19.09 8.07 -17.34
C LEU A 296 -18.43 6.92 -18.11
N ASP A 297 -18.24 5.76 -17.49
CA ASP A 297 -17.74 4.57 -18.18
C ASP A 297 -18.75 4.07 -19.21
N VAL A 298 -20.03 3.95 -18.83
CA VAL A 298 -21.12 3.61 -19.77
C VAL A 298 -21.23 4.64 -20.89
N ALA A 299 -21.24 5.93 -20.56
CA ALA A 299 -21.28 7.01 -21.55
C ALA A 299 -20.12 6.91 -22.55
N THR A 300 -18.90 6.67 -22.06
CA THR A 300 -17.72 6.53 -22.91
C THR A 300 -17.84 5.29 -23.79
N ALA A 301 -18.29 4.16 -23.26
CA ALA A 301 -18.47 2.92 -24.01
C ALA A 301 -19.53 3.04 -25.12
N LEU A 302 -20.64 3.73 -24.86
CA LEU A 302 -21.66 4.04 -25.86
C LEU A 302 -21.13 4.94 -26.97
N LEU A 303 -20.28 5.90 -26.61
CA LEU A 303 -19.66 6.83 -27.58
C LEU A 303 -18.62 6.15 -28.48
N THR A 304 -17.86 5.21 -27.94
CA THR A 304 -16.71 4.60 -28.66
C THR A 304 -17.00 3.24 -29.27
N GLY A 305 -18.20 2.69 -29.04
CA GLY A 305 -18.60 1.40 -29.59
C GLY A 305 -18.66 1.38 -31.12
N SER A 306 -18.83 0.19 -31.71
CA SER A 306 -18.92 0.00 -33.17
C SER A 306 -20.09 0.74 -33.82
N ARG A 307 -21.13 1.06 -33.04
CA ARG A 307 -22.27 1.91 -33.42
C ARG A 307 -22.44 2.99 -32.35
N PRO A 308 -21.75 4.13 -32.47
CA PRO A 308 -21.80 5.19 -31.47
C PRO A 308 -23.21 5.71 -31.22
N ASP A 309 -23.68 5.62 -29.99
CA ASP A 309 -24.90 6.31 -29.53
C ASP A 309 -24.49 7.62 -28.85
N VAL A 310 -24.22 8.63 -29.69
CA VAL A 310 -23.66 9.92 -29.25
C VAL A 310 -24.64 10.67 -28.36
N GLU A 311 -25.93 10.67 -28.68
CA GLU A 311 -26.93 11.40 -27.91
C GLU A 311 -27.07 10.81 -26.51
N HIS A 312 -27.21 9.49 -26.40
CA HIS A 312 -27.32 8.83 -25.10
C HIS A 312 -26.04 9.00 -24.27
N ALA A 313 -24.86 8.88 -24.89
CA ALA A 313 -23.59 9.15 -24.21
C ALA A 313 -23.53 10.57 -23.63
N MET A 314 -23.97 11.59 -24.38
CA MET A 314 -24.00 12.97 -23.89
C MET A 314 -25.05 13.18 -22.80
N VAL A 315 -26.22 12.53 -22.88
CA VAL A 315 -27.24 12.58 -21.81
C VAL A 315 -26.68 12.03 -20.50
N LEU A 316 -26.03 10.87 -20.53
CA LEU A 316 -25.40 10.29 -19.34
C LEU A 316 -24.29 11.18 -18.78
N GLY A 317 -23.46 11.77 -19.65
CA GLY A 317 -22.46 12.75 -19.26
C GLY A 317 -23.08 14.00 -18.61
N GLN A 318 -24.16 14.52 -19.17
CA GLN A 318 -24.87 15.69 -18.66
C GLN A 318 -25.45 15.43 -17.26
N GLN A 319 -26.08 14.26 -17.05
CA GLN A 319 -26.60 13.87 -15.74
C GLN A 319 -25.53 13.85 -14.64
N VAL A 320 -24.27 13.55 -14.97
CA VAL A 320 -23.17 13.62 -14.01
C VAL A 320 -22.85 15.06 -13.63
N LEU A 321 -22.83 15.97 -14.60
CA LEU A 321 -22.55 17.39 -14.38
C LEU A 321 -23.70 18.09 -13.63
N ASP A 322 -24.95 17.76 -13.96
CA ASP A 322 -26.14 18.31 -13.31
C ASP A 322 -26.24 17.89 -11.85
N ALA A 323 -25.79 16.67 -11.53
CA ALA A 323 -25.66 16.19 -10.15
C ALA A 323 -24.46 16.78 -9.39
N GLY A 324 -23.70 17.70 -10.01
CA GLY A 324 -22.51 18.34 -9.44
C GLY A 324 -21.25 17.48 -9.42
N GLY A 325 -21.33 16.20 -9.81
CA GLY A 325 -20.20 15.27 -9.83
C GLY A 325 -19.67 14.82 -8.45
N GLY A 326 -20.27 15.29 -7.35
CA GLY A 326 -19.75 15.14 -5.99
C GLY A 326 -18.55 16.06 -5.69
N PRO A 327 -17.88 15.92 -4.53
CA PRO A 327 -16.61 16.60 -4.28
C PRO A 327 -15.63 16.30 -5.43
N PRO A 328 -14.98 17.32 -6.03
CA PRO A 328 -14.22 17.12 -7.26
C PRO A 328 -13.01 16.22 -6.99
N ILE A 329 -12.99 15.07 -7.65
CA ILE A 329 -11.84 14.15 -7.67
C ILE A 329 -11.30 13.98 -9.08
N ARG A 330 -9.99 13.76 -9.17
CA ARG A 330 -9.23 13.62 -10.42
C ARG A 330 -9.88 12.66 -11.41
N SER A 331 -10.35 11.51 -10.93
CA SER A 331 -10.94 10.47 -11.76
C SER A 331 -12.21 10.93 -12.50
N VAL A 332 -13.13 11.63 -11.83
CA VAL A 332 -14.36 12.17 -12.43
C VAL A 332 -14.03 13.28 -13.42
N VAL A 333 -13.18 14.24 -13.00
CA VAL A 333 -12.78 15.40 -13.83
C VAL A 333 -12.09 14.95 -15.12
N GLN A 334 -11.24 13.93 -15.03
CA GLN A 334 -10.54 13.38 -16.18
C GLN A 334 -11.48 12.61 -17.10
N ARG A 335 -12.33 11.70 -16.58
CA ARG A 335 -13.26 10.92 -17.41
C ARG A 335 -14.29 11.79 -18.13
N ALA A 336 -14.84 12.82 -17.46
CA ALA A 336 -15.71 13.79 -18.12
C ALA A 336 -14.98 14.55 -19.24
N GLY A 337 -13.71 14.90 -19.02
CA GLY A 337 -12.84 15.47 -20.05
C GLY A 337 -12.57 14.55 -21.23
N GLU A 338 -12.28 13.27 -20.95
CA GLU A 338 -12.04 12.25 -21.97
C GLU A 338 -13.29 12.01 -22.82
N LEU A 339 -14.48 12.00 -22.20
CA LEU A 339 -15.76 11.91 -22.92
C LEU A 339 -15.94 13.07 -23.91
N ALA A 340 -15.76 14.32 -23.46
CA ALA A 340 -15.83 15.49 -24.34
C ALA A 340 -14.76 15.45 -25.45
N GLY A 341 -13.53 15.05 -25.11
CA GLY A 341 -12.44 14.91 -26.07
C GLY A 341 -12.78 13.92 -27.18
N ARG A 342 -13.31 12.75 -26.83
CA ARG A 342 -13.75 11.73 -27.80
C ARG A 342 -14.96 12.17 -28.63
N ALA A 343 -15.82 13.01 -28.06
CA ALA A 343 -17.02 13.52 -28.73
C ALA A 343 -16.71 14.62 -29.76
N THR A 344 -15.48 15.12 -29.85
CA THR A 344 -15.09 16.28 -30.69
C THR A 344 -15.41 16.09 -32.17
N GLN A 345 -15.41 14.86 -32.68
CA GLN A 345 -15.78 14.58 -34.07
C GLN A 345 -17.27 14.86 -34.38
N TRP A 346 -18.12 14.91 -33.35
CA TRP A 346 -19.55 15.25 -33.43
C TRP A 346 -19.86 16.63 -32.83
N ARG A 347 -18.90 17.55 -32.79
CA ARG A 347 -19.04 18.89 -32.18
C ARG A 347 -20.23 19.72 -32.69
N ASP A 348 -20.74 19.40 -33.88
CA ASP A 348 -21.86 20.10 -34.50
C ASP A 348 -23.24 19.57 -34.04
N LEU A 349 -23.27 18.46 -33.28
CA LEU A 349 -24.50 17.97 -32.65
C LEU A 349 -24.86 18.83 -31.42
N PRO A 350 -26.14 19.22 -31.24
CA PRO A 350 -26.58 19.99 -30.07
C PRO A 350 -26.21 19.33 -28.74
N ALA A 351 -26.37 18.01 -28.62
CA ALA A 351 -26.05 17.27 -27.39
C ALA A 351 -24.57 17.42 -27.00
N VAL A 352 -23.66 17.37 -27.96
CA VAL A 352 -22.21 17.50 -27.71
C VAL A 352 -21.84 18.93 -27.33
N ARG A 353 -22.44 19.94 -27.99
CA ARG A 353 -22.25 21.35 -27.60
C ARG A 353 -22.73 21.61 -26.18
N ASN A 354 -23.93 21.15 -25.83
CA ASN A 354 -24.53 21.32 -24.52
C ASN A 354 -23.64 20.70 -23.44
N TYR A 355 -23.20 19.45 -23.64
CA TYR A 355 -22.29 18.77 -22.72
C TYR A 355 -20.95 19.51 -22.58
N THR A 356 -20.36 19.96 -23.69
CA THR A 356 -19.09 20.69 -23.68
C THR A 356 -19.19 22.03 -22.95
N GLU A 357 -20.32 22.73 -23.10
CA GLU A 357 -20.60 23.97 -22.37
C GLU A 357 -20.76 23.70 -20.87
N ALA A 358 -21.61 22.72 -20.51
CA ALA A 358 -21.80 22.33 -19.12
C ALA A 358 -20.49 21.91 -18.46
N LEU A 359 -19.64 21.16 -19.17
CA LEU A 359 -18.31 20.76 -18.70
C LEU A 359 -17.39 21.97 -18.48
N ARG A 360 -17.47 22.99 -19.34
CA ARG A 360 -16.69 24.24 -19.19
C ARG A 360 -17.15 25.00 -17.95
N VAL A 361 -18.46 25.13 -17.74
CA VAL A 361 -19.05 25.78 -16.57
C VAL A 361 -18.64 25.03 -15.30
N TRP A 362 -18.79 23.70 -15.24
CA TRP A 362 -18.40 22.89 -14.09
C TRP A 362 -16.91 23.01 -13.77
N ARG A 363 -16.03 23.00 -14.78
CA ARG A 363 -14.58 23.21 -14.61
C ARG A 363 -14.18 24.64 -14.22
N SER A 364 -15.12 25.59 -14.27
CA SER A 364 -14.87 26.95 -13.82
C SER A 364 -14.95 27.08 -12.29
N ASP A 365 -15.58 26.12 -11.60
CA ASP A 365 -15.55 26.02 -10.14
C ASP A 365 -14.09 25.95 -9.61
N PRO A 366 -13.70 26.72 -8.57
CA PRO A 366 -12.31 26.79 -8.12
C PRO A 366 -11.65 25.45 -7.77
N LEU A 367 -12.37 24.57 -7.07
CA LEU A 367 -11.82 23.26 -6.67
C LEU A 367 -11.70 22.34 -7.87
N THR A 368 -12.73 22.30 -8.72
CA THR A 368 -12.72 21.50 -9.96
C THR A 368 -11.62 21.97 -10.91
N ARG A 369 -11.39 23.29 -11.00
CA ARG A 369 -10.32 23.89 -11.81
C ARG A 369 -8.94 23.45 -11.34
N ALA A 370 -8.67 23.50 -10.03
CA ALA A 370 -7.39 23.09 -9.47
C ALA A 370 -7.06 21.61 -9.78
N VAL A 371 -8.07 20.74 -9.69
CA VAL A 371 -7.94 19.32 -10.06
C VAL A 371 -7.74 19.15 -11.59
N ALA A 372 -8.44 19.93 -12.41
CA ALA A 372 -8.30 19.86 -13.87
C ALA A 372 -6.93 20.36 -14.38
N GLU A 373 -6.38 21.40 -13.78
CA GLU A 373 -5.08 21.98 -14.17
C GLU A 373 -3.91 21.06 -13.81
N SER A 374 -3.94 20.45 -12.62
CA SER A 374 -2.94 19.45 -12.23
C SER A 374 -2.92 18.22 -13.15
N ALA A 375 -4.09 17.80 -13.63
CA ALA A 375 -4.21 16.70 -14.60
C ALA A 375 -3.68 17.05 -16.01
N LYS A 376 -3.59 18.33 -16.38
CA LYS A 376 -3.00 18.76 -17.67
C LYS A 376 -1.48 18.80 -17.62
N MET A 377 -0.91 19.21 -16.49
CA MET A 377 0.54 19.37 -16.30
C MET A 377 1.31 18.04 -16.37
N THR A 378 0.61 16.91 -16.26
CA THR A 378 1.17 15.57 -16.14
C THR A 378 1.15 14.77 -17.44
N ARG A 379 0.61 15.34 -18.53
CA ARG A 379 0.86 14.81 -19.88
C ARG A 379 2.33 15.10 -20.24
N PRO A 380 3.18 14.09 -20.46
CA PRO A 380 4.47 14.36 -21.07
C PRO A 380 4.20 14.84 -22.51
N ASP A 381 4.80 15.97 -22.89
CA ASP A 381 4.79 16.54 -24.26
C ASP A 381 5.51 15.64 -25.31
N GLY A 382 5.51 14.32 -25.14
CA GLY A 382 6.32 13.40 -25.93
C GLY A 382 5.77 11.98 -25.96
N GLN A 383 4.62 11.76 -26.59
CA GLN A 383 4.40 10.47 -27.27
C GLN A 383 4.69 10.66 -28.77
N PRO A 384 5.66 9.94 -29.35
CA PRO A 384 5.91 10.00 -30.77
C PRO A 384 4.68 9.49 -31.53
N ARG A 385 4.26 10.23 -32.57
CA ARG A 385 3.29 9.74 -33.54
C ARG A 385 3.75 8.38 -34.06
N ALA A 386 2.89 7.36 -33.91
CA ALA A 386 3.11 6.04 -34.45
C ALA A 386 3.49 6.13 -35.94
N ARG A 387 4.74 5.77 -36.25
CA ARG A 387 5.19 5.46 -37.60
C ARG A 387 5.74 4.04 -37.60
N GLY A 388 5.08 3.19 -38.41
CA GLY A 388 5.65 2.04 -39.08
C GLY A 388 6.34 1.00 -38.20
N ALA A 389 5.64 -0.09 -37.93
CA ALA A 389 6.26 -1.34 -37.53
C ALA A 389 7.32 -1.76 -38.56
N ALA A 390 8.56 -1.93 -38.11
CA ALA A 390 9.57 -2.74 -38.78
C ALA A 390 10.56 -3.28 -37.73
N SER A 391 10.40 -4.56 -37.43
CA SER A 391 11.45 -5.57 -37.23
C SER A 391 12.77 -5.14 -36.55
N ALA A 392 13.00 -5.63 -35.34
CA ALA A 392 14.28 -6.25 -34.96
C ALA A 392 14.11 -7.10 -33.70
N LEU A 393 13.79 -8.37 -33.90
CA LEU A 393 14.20 -9.45 -33.01
C LEU A 393 15.69 -9.65 -33.25
N ASP A 394 16.54 -9.40 -32.25
CA ASP A 394 17.69 -10.28 -32.04
C ASP A 394 18.09 -10.29 -30.56
N ARG A 395 17.93 -11.48 -29.96
CA ARG A 395 18.46 -11.83 -28.64
C ARG A 395 19.80 -12.51 -28.90
N GLN A 396 20.88 -12.07 -28.24
CA GLN A 396 22.01 -12.96 -27.99
C GLN A 396 22.40 -13.01 -26.51
N PRO A 397 22.86 -14.18 -26.02
CA PRO A 397 22.94 -14.48 -24.60
C PRO A 397 24.35 -14.33 -24.02
N HIS A 398 24.37 -14.19 -22.69
CA HIS A 398 25.55 -14.17 -21.81
C HIS A 398 26.58 -15.27 -22.10
N ARG A 399 27.85 -14.89 -22.26
CA ARG A 399 29.01 -15.77 -22.11
C ARG A 399 29.70 -15.52 -20.76
N VAL A 400 29.58 -16.50 -19.87
CA VAL A 400 30.40 -16.64 -18.66
C VAL A 400 31.77 -17.17 -19.08
N SER A 401 32.84 -16.43 -18.80
CA SER A 401 34.21 -16.87 -19.03
C SER A 401 34.81 -17.40 -17.74
N ARG A 402 35.00 -18.73 -17.66
CA ARG A 402 35.85 -19.40 -16.67
C ARG A 402 37.31 -19.26 -17.12
N ARG A 403 38.16 -18.62 -16.32
CA ARG A 403 39.63 -18.75 -16.45
C ARG A 403 40.12 -19.89 -15.55
N SER A 404 40.77 -20.84 -16.19
CA SER A 404 41.55 -21.93 -15.62
C SER A 404 42.91 -21.39 -15.16
N SER A 405 43.33 -21.80 -13.97
CA SER A 405 44.67 -21.60 -13.42
C SER A 405 45.54 -22.82 -13.72
N ALA A 406 46.70 -22.58 -14.32
CA ALA A 406 47.87 -23.45 -14.43
C ALA A 406 49.07 -22.47 -14.56
N GLN A 407 50.26 -22.66 -14.05
CA GLN A 407 50.95 -23.70 -13.26
C GLN A 407 52.29 -23.04 -12.81
N HIS A 408 52.92 -23.63 -11.79
CA HIS A 408 54.32 -23.46 -11.35
C HIS A 408 54.70 -22.25 -10.51
#